data_AF-A0A315AV86-F1
#
_entry.id   AF-A0A315AV86-F1
#
_cell.length_a   1.000
_cell.length_b   1.000
_cell.length_c   1.000
_cell.angle_alpha   90.00
_cell.angle_beta   90.00
_cell.angle_gamma   90.00
#
_symmetry.space_group_name_H-M   'P 1'
#
loop_
_entity.id
_entity.type
_entity.pdbx_description
1 polymer ?
#
loop_
_entity_poly.entity_id
_entity_poly.type
_entity_poly.pdbx_seq_one_letter_code
_entity_poly.pdbx_strand_id
1 'polypeptide(L)'
;MTLSVEHLYRRCDTLEQALLAIEQHPESTHGVLFDLYRNAAIKSFELSLETAGKLLRKALKAFEASPRTVDAWVFNDVLRHAGKHGVLTSAEVERWLAYRANRNSTAHDYGAGFANDTLQLLPAYLHDVRNLALALQKVFDASA
;
A
#
# COMPACT_ATOMS: atom_id res chain seq x y z
N MET A 1 -7.13 19.02 2.29
CA MET A 1 -6.56 18.40 1.07
C MET A 1 -7.42 17.23 0.65
N THR A 2 -7.89 17.22 -0.59
CA THR A 2 -8.73 16.14 -1.13
C THR A 2 -7.85 14.90 -1.37
N LEU A 3 -8.26 13.74 -0.88
CA LEU A 3 -7.53 12.49 -1.11
C LEU A 3 -7.64 12.08 -2.59
N SER A 4 -6.50 12.03 -3.30
CA SER A 4 -6.38 11.68 -4.72
C SER A 4 -5.37 10.55 -4.92
N VAL A 5 -5.41 9.93 -6.10
CA VAL A 5 -4.41 8.93 -6.52
C VAL A 5 -3.01 9.54 -6.70
N GLU A 6 -2.89 10.85 -6.89
CA GLU A 6 -1.60 11.55 -6.99
C GLU A 6 -0.80 11.44 -5.69
N HIS A 7 -1.47 11.54 -4.54
CA HIS A 7 -0.82 11.30 -3.24
C HIS A 7 -0.33 9.86 -3.09
N LEU A 8 -0.98 8.90 -3.76
CA LEU A 8 -0.56 7.51 -3.76
C LEU A 8 0.69 7.34 -4.65
N TYR A 9 0.69 7.91 -5.85
CA TYR A 9 1.87 7.93 -6.73
C TYR A 9 3.07 8.59 -6.07
N ARG A 10 2.88 9.72 -5.40
CA ARG A 10 3.99 10.40 -4.70
C ARG A 10 4.65 9.50 -3.65
N ARG A 11 3.86 8.68 -2.95
CA ARG A 11 4.37 7.70 -1.97
C ARG A 11 5.07 6.52 -2.66
N CYS A 12 4.56 6.06 -3.81
CA CYS A 12 5.24 5.06 -4.64
C CYS A 12 6.61 5.55 -5.08
N ASP A 13 6.71 6.79 -5.57
CA ASP A 13 7.98 7.34 -6.05
C ASP A 13 9.01 7.43 -4.90
N THR A 14 8.59 7.86 -3.71
CA THR A 14 9.47 7.86 -2.53
C THR A 14 9.90 6.45 -2.13
N LEU A 15 8.99 5.47 -2.16
CA LEU A 15 9.32 4.08 -1.90
C LEU A 15 10.33 3.54 -2.91
N GLU A 16 10.11 3.79 -4.20
CA GLU A 16 10.99 3.37 -5.29
C GLU A 16 12.40 3.93 -5.12
N GLN A 17 12.53 5.23 -4.82
CA GLN A 17 13.84 5.85 -4.58
C GLN A 17 14.55 5.24 -3.36
N ALA A 18 13.81 4.92 -2.29
CA ALA A 18 14.39 4.28 -1.12
C ALA A 18 14.89 2.85 -1.44
N LEU A 19 14.14 2.07 -2.22
CA LEU A 19 14.54 0.74 -2.66
C LEU A 19 15.77 0.78 -3.56
N LEU A 20 15.79 1.69 -4.55
CA LEU A 20 16.95 1.87 -5.43
C LEU A 20 18.21 2.26 -4.65
N ALA A 21 18.09 3.14 -3.66
CA ALA A 21 19.23 3.52 -2.81
C ALA A 21 19.75 2.34 -1.98
N ILE A 22 18.87 1.46 -1.49
CA ILE A 22 19.26 0.24 -0.78
C ILE A 22 20.01 -0.72 -1.73
N GLU A 23 19.49 -0.93 -2.94
CA GLU A 23 20.09 -1.83 -3.94
C GLU A 23 21.46 -1.34 -4.43
N GLN A 24 21.67 -0.02 -4.52
CA GLN A 24 22.94 0.57 -4.95
C GLN A 24 24.04 0.53 -3.87
N HIS A 25 23.68 0.27 -2.60
CA HIS A 25 24.63 0.26 -1.48
C HIS A 25 24.57 -1.03 -0.63
N PRO A 26 24.75 -2.22 -1.24
CA PRO A 26 24.60 -3.51 -0.53
C PRO A 26 25.67 -3.76 0.53
N GLU A 27 26.85 -3.15 0.39
CA GLU A 27 27.97 -3.27 1.34
C GLU A 27 27.73 -2.48 2.65
N SER A 28 26.70 -1.64 2.71
CA SER A 28 26.43 -0.70 3.82
C SER A 28 25.28 -1.13 4.72
N THR A 29 24.93 -2.42 4.77
CA THR A 29 23.77 -2.98 5.51
C THR A 29 23.73 -2.69 7.02
N HIS A 30 24.81 -2.14 7.58
CA HIS A 30 24.91 -1.74 9.00
C HIS A 30 25.29 -0.26 9.18
N GLY A 31 25.21 0.54 8.12
CA GLY A 31 25.53 1.96 8.13
C GLY A 31 24.30 2.85 8.31
N VAL A 32 24.49 4.04 8.87
CA VAL A 32 23.42 5.03 9.11
C VAL A 32 22.61 5.36 7.85
N LEU A 33 23.26 5.37 6.67
CA LEU A 33 22.56 5.61 5.40
C LEU A 33 21.61 4.47 5.04
N PHE A 34 21.99 3.21 5.28
CA PHE A 34 21.10 2.08 5.06
C PHE A 34 19.89 2.14 6.00
N ASP A 35 20.10 2.45 7.27
CA ASP A 35 19.00 2.66 8.22
C ASP A 35 18.06 3.78 7.77
N LEU A 36 18.60 4.88 7.25
CA LEU A 36 17.82 6.00 6.72
C LEU A 36 16.94 5.56 5.54
N TYR A 37 17.51 4.88 4.54
CA TYR A 37 16.76 4.42 3.37
C TYR A 37 15.73 3.35 3.74
N ARG A 38 16.10 2.41 4.62
CA ARG A 38 15.19 1.39 5.14
C ARG A 38 13.99 2.04 5.87
N ASN A 39 14.24 3.00 6.74
CA ASN A 39 13.18 3.71 7.44
C ASN A 39 12.28 4.49 6.46
N ALA A 40 12.86 5.11 5.43
CA ALA A 40 12.10 5.77 4.37
C ALA A 40 11.21 4.79 3.58
N ALA A 41 11.73 3.60 3.25
CA ALA A 41 10.98 2.56 2.55
C ALA A 41 9.80 2.05 3.39
N ILE A 42 10.06 1.67 4.66
CA ILE A 42 9.02 1.21 5.59
C ILE A 42 7.97 2.29 5.80
N LYS A 43 8.39 3.55 6.00
CA LYS A 43 7.42 4.62 6.23
C LYS A 43 6.57 4.91 5.00
N SER A 44 7.19 4.89 3.82
CA SER A 44 6.48 5.03 2.55
C SER A 44 5.43 3.93 2.38
N PHE A 45 5.79 2.67 2.68
CA PHE A 45 4.88 1.53 2.69
C PHE A 45 3.68 1.70 3.64
N GLU A 46 3.92 2.04 4.91
CA GLU A 46 2.85 2.26 5.88
C GLU A 46 1.85 3.32 5.41
N LEU A 47 2.40 4.44 4.94
CA LEU A 47 1.62 5.57 4.47
C LEU A 47 0.86 5.20 3.20
N SER A 48 1.50 4.62 2.18
CA SER A 48 0.80 4.25 0.95
C SER A 48 -0.31 3.22 1.20
N LEU A 49 -0.12 2.28 2.12
CA LEU A 49 -1.12 1.28 2.48
C LEU A 49 -2.35 1.93 3.14
N GLU A 50 -2.14 2.91 4.03
CA GLU A 50 -3.23 3.67 4.63
C GLU A 50 -4.01 4.48 3.58
N THR A 51 -3.30 5.17 2.68
CA THR A 51 -3.93 5.94 1.59
C THR A 51 -4.70 5.03 0.64
N ALA A 52 -4.12 3.90 0.25
CA ALA A 52 -4.78 2.90 -0.59
C ALA A 52 -6.10 2.44 0.04
N GLY A 53 -6.11 2.11 1.34
CA GLY A 53 -7.34 1.73 2.04
C GLY A 53 -8.41 2.82 2.05
N LYS A 54 -8.02 4.08 2.25
CA LYS A 54 -8.95 5.23 2.21
C LYS A 54 -9.52 5.46 0.81
N LEU A 55 -8.68 5.34 -0.24
CA LEU A 55 -9.13 5.48 -1.62
C LEU A 55 -10.02 4.31 -2.06
N LEU A 56 -9.70 3.07 -1.67
CA LEU A 56 -10.54 1.91 -1.91
C LEU A 56 -11.92 2.08 -1.28
N ARG A 57 -12.01 2.55 -0.04
CA ARG A 57 -13.32 2.88 0.57
C ARG A 57 -14.07 3.92 -0.24
N LYS A 58 -13.39 4.99 -0.66
CA LYS A 58 -14.01 6.03 -1.50
C LYS A 58 -14.56 5.43 -2.81
N ALA A 59 -13.79 4.59 -3.49
CA ALA A 59 -14.21 3.91 -4.71
C ALA A 59 -15.38 2.96 -4.45
N LEU A 60 -15.33 2.20 -3.36
CA LEU A 60 -16.36 1.22 -3.02
C LEU A 60 -17.73 1.82 -2.72
N LYS A 61 -17.78 3.08 -2.27
CA LYS A 61 -19.04 3.81 -2.09
C LYS A 61 -19.83 3.99 -3.38
N ALA A 62 -19.20 3.91 -4.55
CA ALA A 62 -19.89 4.00 -5.84
C ALA A 62 -20.68 2.72 -6.19
N PHE A 63 -20.32 1.56 -5.60
CA PHE A 63 -20.95 0.26 -5.91
C PHE A 63 -22.02 -0.15 -4.90
N GLU A 64 -22.12 0.53 -3.76
CA GLU A 64 -23.04 0.19 -2.68
C GLU A 64 -24.24 1.15 -2.65
N ALA A 65 -25.45 0.61 -2.47
CA ALA A 65 -26.67 1.42 -2.40
C ALA A 65 -26.69 2.40 -1.21
N SER A 66 -25.94 2.09 -0.15
CA SER A 66 -25.78 2.94 1.02
C SER A 66 -24.30 3.15 1.32
N PRO A 67 -23.72 4.32 1.01
CA PRO A 67 -22.30 4.61 1.26
C PRO A 67 -21.85 4.42 2.71
N ARG A 68 -22.79 4.47 3.67
CA ARG A 68 -22.52 4.24 5.10
C ARG A 68 -22.11 2.81 5.42
N THR A 69 -22.50 1.82 4.61
CA THR A 69 -22.09 0.42 4.84
C THR A 69 -20.58 0.25 4.68
N VAL A 70 -19.99 0.93 3.70
CA VAL A 70 -18.55 0.94 3.42
C VAL A 70 -17.74 1.53 4.58
N ASP A 71 -18.30 2.52 5.29
CA ASP A 71 -17.64 3.16 6.43
C ASP A 71 -17.52 2.21 7.64
N ALA A 72 -18.41 1.22 7.77
CA ALA A 72 -18.41 0.25 8.85
C ALA A 72 -17.42 -0.92 8.63
N TRP A 73 -16.97 -1.14 7.40
CA TRP A 73 -16.08 -2.27 7.07
C TRP A 73 -14.73 -2.17 7.76
N VAL A 74 -14.16 -3.29 8.19
CA VAL A 74 -12.74 -3.33 8.55
C VAL A 74 -11.88 -3.38 7.28
N PHE A 75 -10.57 -3.15 7.40
CA PHE A 75 -9.70 -3.08 6.22
C PHE A 75 -9.74 -4.35 5.36
N ASN A 76 -9.81 -5.53 5.99
CA ASN A 76 -9.88 -6.79 5.26
C ASN A 76 -11.18 -6.92 4.46
N ASP A 77 -12.30 -6.41 4.99
CA ASP A 77 -13.57 -6.39 4.26
C ASP A 77 -13.51 -5.44 3.06
N VAL A 78 -12.87 -4.28 3.21
CA VAL A 78 -12.61 -3.36 2.09
C VAL A 78 -11.87 -4.08 0.95
N LEU A 79 -10.83 -4.85 1.27
CA LEU A 79 -10.08 -5.61 0.26
C LEU A 79 -10.95 -6.70 -0.40
N ARG A 80 -11.73 -7.45 0.38
CA ARG A 80 -12.62 -8.48 -0.14
C ARG A 80 -13.71 -7.90 -1.04
N HIS A 81 -14.29 -6.75 -0.67
CA HIS A 81 -15.27 -6.05 -1.49
C HIS A 81 -14.66 -5.42 -2.74
N ALA A 82 -13.41 -4.94 -2.67
CA ALA A 82 -12.67 -4.51 -3.86
C ALA A 82 -12.49 -5.67 -4.86
N GLY A 83 -12.24 -6.88 -4.36
CA GLY A 83 -12.26 -8.12 -5.16
C GLY A 83 -13.63 -8.41 -5.77
N LYS A 84 -14.68 -8.38 -4.95
CA LYS A 84 -16.06 -8.66 -5.37
C LYS A 84 -16.53 -7.75 -6.51
N HIS A 85 -16.16 -6.47 -6.47
CA HIS A 85 -16.55 -5.47 -7.46
C HIS A 85 -15.53 -5.30 -8.61
N GLY A 86 -14.52 -6.17 -8.69
CA GLY A 86 -13.56 -6.19 -9.80
C GLY A 86 -12.52 -5.05 -9.80
N VAL A 87 -12.40 -4.31 -8.70
CA VAL A 87 -11.33 -3.29 -8.53
C VAL A 87 -9.98 -3.98 -8.32
N LEU A 88 -9.99 -5.15 -7.67
CA LEU A 88 -8.85 -6.04 -7.50
C LEU A 88 -9.22 -7.42 -8.04
N THR A 89 -8.25 -8.13 -8.59
CA THR A 89 -8.34 -9.58 -8.86
C THR A 89 -8.24 -10.38 -7.55
N SER A 90 -8.67 -11.65 -7.57
CA SER A 90 -8.53 -12.53 -6.39
C SER A 90 -7.08 -12.65 -5.92
N ALA A 91 -6.14 -12.77 -6.85
CA ALA A 91 -4.71 -12.85 -6.54
C ALA A 91 -4.18 -11.54 -5.93
N GLU A 92 -4.64 -10.38 -6.40
CA GLU A 92 -4.29 -9.10 -5.78
C GLU A 92 -4.86 -9.00 -4.36
N VAL A 93 -6.12 -9.40 -4.14
CA VAL A 93 -6.71 -9.38 -2.79
C VAL A 93 -5.88 -10.18 -1.79
N GLU A 94 -5.40 -11.37 -2.17
CA GLU A 94 -4.50 -12.18 -1.33
C GLU A 94 -3.20 -11.45 -1.00
N ARG A 95 -2.54 -10.85 -2.00
CA ARG A 95 -1.32 -10.05 -1.78
C ARG A 95 -1.58 -8.85 -0.87
N TRP A 96 -2.67 -8.11 -1.07
CA TRP A 96 -3.02 -6.97 -0.23
C TRP A 96 -3.34 -7.36 1.22
N LEU A 97 -3.97 -8.52 1.44
CA LEU A 97 -4.17 -9.06 2.78
C LEU A 97 -2.82 -9.40 3.45
N ALA A 98 -1.88 -9.99 2.70
CA ALA A 98 -0.53 -10.28 3.19
C ALA A 98 0.24 -9.00 3.56
N TYR A 99 0.20 -7.96 2.72
CA TYR A 99 0.79 -6.64 3.02
C TYR A 99 0.18 -6.03 4.29
N ARG A 100 -1.16 -6.11 4.44
CA ARG A 100 -1.87 -5.62 5.62
C ARG A 100 -1.47 -6.37 6.89
N ALA A 101 -1.30 -7.68 6.81
CA ALA A 101 -0.84 -8.52 7.91
C ALA A 101 0.62 -8.17 8.29
N ASN A 102 1.51 -8.06 7.31
CA ASN A 102 2.90 -7.67 7.53
C ASN A 102 3.00 -6.32 8.25
N ARG A 103 2.28 -5.29 7.80
CA ARG A 103 2.25 -3.97 8.46
C ARG A 103 1.77 -4.02 9.91
N ASN A 104 0.81 -4.90 10.24
CA ASN A 104 0.38 -5.08 11.62
C ASN A 104 1.50 -5.62 12.50
N SER A 105 2.29 -6.56 11.98
CA SER A 105 3.43 -7.11 12.69
C SER A 105 4.59 -6.13 12.79
N THR A 106 4.90 -5.34 11.74
CA THR A 106 5.98 -4.33 11.76
C THR A 106 5.76 -3.26 12.83
N ALA A 107 4.51 -2.90 13.11
CA ALA A 107 4.18 -1.88 14.10
C ALA A 107 4.48 -2.31 15.56
N HIS A 108 4.62 -3.62 15.82
CA HIS A 108 4.81 -4.17 17.16
C HIS A 108 6.26 -4.62 17.42
N ASP A 109 7.07 -4.84 16.37
CA ASP A 109 8.41 -5.42 16.52
C ASP A 109 9.42 -4.70 15.59
N TYR A 110 10.05 -3.65 16.14
CA TYR A 110 11.11 -2.87 15.46
C TYR A 110 12.50 -3.55 15.55
N GLY A 111 12.55 -4.88 15.65
CA GLY A 111 13.80 -5.64 15.60
C GLY A 111 14.42 -5.69 14.19
N ALA A 112 15.76 -5.80 14.12
CA ALA A 112 16.53 -5.85 12.87
C ALA A 112 16.26 -7.09 12.00
N GLY A 113 15.63 -8.15 12.54
CA GLY A 113 15.20 -9.31 11.75
C GLY A 113 13.92 -9.03 10.94
N PHE A 114 12.91 -8.45 11.58
CA PHE A 114 11.58 -8.24 10.99
C PHE A 114 11.57 -7.17 9.88
N ALA A 115 12.43 -6.17 10.07
CA ALA A 115 12.95 -5.27 9.07
C ALA A 115 13.13 -5.83 7.65
N ASN A 116 13.78 -6.98 7.56
CA ASN A 116 14.27 -7.53 6.31
C ASN A 116 13.15 -8.25 5.57
N ASP A 117 12.25 -8.91 6.30
CA ASP A 117 11.08 -9.57 5.73
C ASP A 117 10.12 -8.56 5.09
N THR A 118 9.88 -7.41 5.74
CA THR A 118 9.09 -6.34 5.13
C THR A 118 9.78 -5.82 3.86
N LEU A 119 11.09 -5.55 3.90
CA LEU A 119 11.84 -5.04 2.74
C LEU A 119 11.73 -5.95 1.51
N GLN A 120 11.76 -7.28 1.70
CA GLN A 120 11.61 -8.25 0.62
C GLN A 120 10.24 -8.18 -0.09
N LEU A 121 9.19 -7.75 0.61
CA LEU A 121 7.85 -7.60 0.05
C LEU A 121 7.67 -6.30 -0.74
N LEU A 122 8.50 -5.29 -0.47
CA LEU A 122 8.28 -3.93 -0.97
C LEU A 122 8.37 -3.79 -2.51
N PRO A 123 9.24 -4.51 -3.25
CA PRO A 123 9.24 -4.44 -4.71
C PRO A 123 7.92 -4.90 -5.33
N ALA A 124 7.37 -6.03 -4.86
CA ALA A 124 6.07 -6.52 -5.33
C ALA A 124 4.93 -5.57 -4.91
N TYR A 125 4.99 -5.09 -3.67
CA TYR A 125 4.04 -4.10 -3.17
C TYR A 125 4.03 -2.82 -4.02
N LEU A 126 5.19 -2.27 -4.38
CA LEU A 126 5.31 -1.06 -5.19
C LEU A 126 4.57 -1.21 -6.52
N HIS A 127 4.74 -2.37 -7.17
CA HIS A 127 4.01 -2.69 -8.40
C HIS A 127 2.49 -2.74 -8.17
N ASP A 128 2.04 -3.44 -7.13
CA ASP A 128 0.61 -3.56 -6.80
C ASP A 128 -0.03 -2.22 -6.44
N VAL A 129 0.70 -1.29 -5.79
CA VAL A 129 0.17 0.05 -5.51
C VAL A 129 0.01 0.87 -6.79
N ARG A 130 0.98 0.81 -7.72
CA ARG A 130 0.86 1.51 -9.01
C ARG A 130 -0.34 0.97 -9.81
N ASN A 131 -0.54 -0.35 -9.82
CA ASN A 131 -1.70 -0.97 -10.47
C ASN A 131 -3.02 -0.57 -9.80
N LEU A 132 -3.07 -0.56 -8.46
CA LEU A 132 -4.25 -0.11 -7.73
C LEU A 132 -4.56 1.36 -8.03
N ALA A 133 -3.55 2.24 -8.13
CA ALA A 133 -3.76 3.64 -8.47
C ALA A 133 -4.44 3.81 -9.85
N LEU A 134 -4.02 3.02 -10.84
CA LEU A 134 -4.65 2.98 -12.17
C LEU A 134 -6.09 2.45 -12.09
N ALA A 135 -6.34 1.38 -11.34
CA ALA A 135 -7.68 0.82 -11.18
C ALA A 135 -8.64 1.81 -10.48
N LEU A 136 -8.17 2.48 -9.42
CA LEU A 136 -8.95 3.50 -8.70
C LEU A 136 -9.28 4.70 -9.58
N GLN A 137 -8.32 5.18 -10.39
CA GLN A 137 -8.57 6.29 -11.30
C GLN A 137 -9.69 5.97 -12.28
N LYS A 138 -9.69 4.76 -12.87
CA LYS A 138 -10.78 4.30 -13.75
C LYS A 138 -12.15 4.32 -13.08
N VAL A 139 -12.23 3.91 -11.81
CA VAL A 139 -13.49 3.95 -11.05
C VAL A 139 -13.94 5.40 -10.82
N PHE A 140 -13.01 6.29 -10.47
CA PHE A 140 -13.33 7.71 -10.23
C PHE A 140 -13.76 8.42 -11.51
N ASP A 141 -13.12 8.14 -12.64
CA ASP A 141 -13.48 8.72 -13.94
C ASP A 141 -14.86 8.25 -14.40
N ALA A 142 -15.21 6.98 -14.16
CA ALA A 142 -16.53 6.45 -14.49
C ALA A 142 -17.67 6.99 -13.59
N SER A 143 -17.32 7.59 -12.44
CA SER A 143 -18.27 8.12 -11.46
C SER A 143 -18.39 9.65 -11.50
N ALA A 144 -17.63 10.32 -12.38
CA ALA A 144 -17.62 11.77 -12.58
C ALA A 144 -18.65 12.20 -13.63
#